data_AF-A0A1Q4FD54-F1
#
_entry.id   AF-A0A1Q4FD54-F1
#
_cell.length_a   1.000
_cell.length_b   1.000
_cell.length_c   1.000
_cell.angle_alpha   90.00
_cell.angle_beta   90.00
_cell.angle_gamma   90.00
#
_symmetry.space_group_name_H-M   'P 1'
#
loop_
_entity.id
_entity.type
_entity.pdbx_description
1 polymer ?
#
loop_
_entity_poly.entity_id
_entity_poly.type
_entity_poly.pdbx_seq_one_letter_code
_entity_poly.pdbx_strand_id
1 'polypeptide(L)'
;MRRNSFHDLRIRDKIYGHYTAKPLYGRLTPEGRVDKSAGFNGDVAVLYVPLEAKTPGEVELFISHTAPSNIQLPTGKRNWAKINEVAVRSITKQLEDNGSLIP
;
A
#
# COMPACT_ATOMS: atom_id res chain seq x y z
N MET A 1 3.04 3.52 17.66
CA MET A 1 3.02 4.01 16.27
C MET A 1 4.43 4.51 15.94
N ARG A 2 5.19 3.86 15.03
CA ARG A 2 6.52 4.38 14.65
C ARG A 2 6.30 5.62 13.77
N ARG A 3 7.06 6.70 14.03
CA ARG A 3 6.88 8.03 13.43
C ARG A 3 6.97 8.07 11.89
N ASN A 4 7.49 7.02 11.23
CA ASN A 4 7.68 7.01 9.77
C ASN A 4 6.89 5.85 9.14
N SER A 5 5.55 5.93 9.18
CA SER A 5 4.70 4.95 8.47
C SER A 5 4.47 5.33 7.01
N PHE A 6 4.77 6.58 6.63
CA PHE A 6 4.68 7.08 5.26
C PHE A 6 6.04 7.06 4.58
N HIS A 7 6.00 6.85 3.27
CA HIS A 7 7.13 6.78 2.35
C HIS A 7 6.92 7.79 1.23
N ASP A 8 7.98 8.37 0.70
CA ASP A 8 7.88 9.20 -0.51
C ASP A 8 7.62 8.30 -1.73
N LEU A 9 6.64 8.65 -2.55
CA LEU A 9 6.53 8.10 -3.90
C LEU A 9 7.48 8.88 -4.81
N ARG A 10 8.65 8.30 -5.09
CA ARG A 10 9.60 8.82 -6.08
C ARG A 10 9.46 8.05 -7.38
N ILE A 11 9.27 8.77 -8.48
CA ILE A 11 9.33 8.23 -9.84
C ILE A 11 10.45 9.00 -10.54
N ARG A 12 11.52 8.27 -10.90
CA ARG A 12 12.83 8.87 -11.25
C ARG A 12 13.29 9.78 -10.09
N ASP A 13 13.64 11.03 -10.39
CA ASP A 13 14.15 11.99 -9.39
C ASP A 13 13.08 12.94 -8.83
N LYS A 14 11.80 12.71 -9.15
CA LYS A 14 10.69 13.56 -8.70
C LYS A 14 9.81 12.86 -7.66
N ILE A 15 9.45 13.59 -6.61
CA ILE A 15 8.45 13.16 -5.62
C ILE A 15 7.07 13.54 -6.16
N TYR A 16 6.14 12.59 -6.15
CA TYR A 16 4.74 12.81 -6.57
C TYR A 16 3.78 12.85 -5.38
N GLY A 17 4.19 12.32 -4.23
CA GLY A 17 3.39 12.36 -3.01
C GLY A 17 3.99 11.45 -1.93
N HIS A 18 3.18 11.14 -0.94
CA HIS A 18 3.53 10.20 0.12
C HIS A 18 2.54 9.04 0.14
N TYR A 19 2.98 7.88 0.58
CA TYR A 19 2.10 6.72 0.69
C TYR A 19 2.41 5.88 1.92
N THR A 20 1.42 5.09 2.35
CA THR A 20 1.64 3.98 3.28
C THR A 20 0.90 2.75 2.78
N ALA A 21 1.45 1.57 3.11
CA ALA A 21 0.90 0.29 2.70
C ALA A 21 0.77 -0.66 3.90
N LYS A 22 -0.31 -1.44 3.92
CA LYS A 22 -0.57 -2.48 4.92
C LYS A 22 -1.14 -3.73 4.25
N PRO A 23 -0.51 -4.91 4.45
CA PRO A 23 -1.10 -6.16 3.99
C PRO A 23 -2.31 -6.53 4.84
N LEU A 24 -3.32 -7.14 4.22
CA LEU A 24 -4.57 -7.53 4.84
C LEU A 24 -4.59 -9.03 5.16
N TYR A 25 -5.21 -9.37 6.28
CA TYR A 25 -5.47 -10.75 6.67
C TYR A 25 -6.77 -11.22 6.01
N GLY A 26 -6.87 -12.52 5.72
CA GLY A 26 -7.99 -13.04 4.92
C GLY A 26 -9.31 -13.24 5.64
N ARG A 27 -9.36 -13.04 6.97
CA ARG A 27 -10.58 -13.33 7.73
C ARG A 27 -10.71 -12.46 8.98
N LEU A 28 -11.96 -12.25 9.38
CA LEU A 28 -12.33 -11.76 10.71
C LEU A 28 -12.80 -12.91 11.60
N THR A 29 -12.54 -12.82 12.91
CA THR A 29 -13.16 -13.69 13.92
C THR A 29 -14.68 -13.44 13.97
N PRO A 30 -15.48 -14.34 14.56
CA PRO A 30 -16.93 -14.12 14.73
C PRO A 30 -17.27 -12.80 15.45
N GLU A 31 -16.36 -12.30 16.29
CA GLU A 31 -16.48 -11.04 17.02
C GLU A 31 -16.03 -9.81 16.19
N GLY A 32 -15.76 -9.99 14.90
CA GLY A 32 -15.35 -8.92 13.98
C GLY A 32 -13.89 -8.45 14.13
N ARG A 33 -13.04 -9.22 14.81
CA ARG A 33 -11.61 -8.90 14.96
C ARG A 33 -10.78 -9.51 13.83
N VAL A 34 -9.61 -8.94 13.54
CA VAL A 34 -8.69 -9.56 12.58
C VAL A 34 -8.20 -10.93 13.08
N ASP A 35 -8.49 -11.99 12.32
CA ASP A 35 -7.97 -13.33 12.58
C ASP A 35 -6.60 -13.51 11.93
N LYS A 36 -5.54 -13.39 12.73
CA LYS A 36 -4.15 -13.52 12.25
C LYS A 36 -3.77 -14.95 11.86
N SER A 37 -4.51 -15.95 12.34
CA SER A 37 -4.23 -17.36 12.02
C SER A 37 -4.61 -17.71 10.58
N ALA A 38 -5.52 -16.95 9.97
CA ALA A 38 -5.93 -17.11 8.57
C ALA A 38 -4.84 -16.70 7.56
N GLY A 39 -3.74 -16.08 8.00
CA GLY A 39 -2.70 -15.58 7.12
C GLY A 39 -3.14 -14.36 6.29
N PHE A 40 -2.22 -13.86 5.47
CA PHE A 40 -2.49 -12.76 4.55
C PHE A 40 -3.26 -13.26 3.33
N ASN A 41 -4.21 -12.46 2.82
CA ASN A 41 -5.00 -12.83 1.63
C ASN A 41 -4.37 -12.38 0.30
N GLY A 42 -3.23 -11.69 0.35
CA GLY A 42 -2.58 -11.12 -0.84
C GLY A 42 -2.98 -9.68 -1.14
N ASP A 43 -3.97 -9.13 -0.43
CA ASP A 43 -4.35 -7.74 -0.57
C ASP A 43 -3.45 -6.82 0.25
N VAL A 44 -3.16 -5.66 -0.34
CA VAL A 44 -2.43 -4.56 0.26
C VAL A 44 -3.33 -3.33 0.18
N ALA A 45 -3.73 -2.82 1.33
CA ALA A 45 -4.34 -1.50 1.42
C ALA A 45 -3.26 -0.44 1.25
N VAL A 46 -3.47 0.47 0.30
CA VAL A 46 -2.55 1.54 -0.07
C VAL A 46 -3.25 2.87 0.11
N LEU A 47 -2.69 3.70 0.98
CA LEU A 47 -3.11 5.08 1.16
C LEU A 47 -2.09 5.99 0.46
N TYR A 48 -2.55 6.80 -0.48
CA TYR A 48 -1.73 7.74 -1.23
C TYR A 48 -2.19 9.18 -0.97
N VAL A 49 -1.23 10.05 -0.66
CA VAL A 49 -1.40 11.47 -0.39
C VAL A 49 -0.63 12.24 -1.46
N PRO A 50 -1.30 12.81 -2.47
CA PRO A 50 -0.67 13.71 -3.45
C PRO A 50 0.01 14.91 -2.77
N LEU A 51 1.08 15.46 -3.35
CA LEU A 51 1.78 16.63 -2.79
C LEU A 51 0.89 17.87 -2.66
N GLU A 52 -0.06 18.00 -3.59
CA GLU A 52 -1.00 19.10 -3.69
C GLU A 52 -2.16 18.99 -2.69
N ALA A 53 -2.41 17.80 -2.11
CA ALA A 53 -3.53 17.56 -1.22
C ALA A 53 -3.53 18.56 -0.03
N LYS A 54 -4.66 19.23 0.17
CA LYS A 54 -4.93 20.19 1.27
C LYS A 54 -5.97 19.68 2.26
N THR A 55 -6.73 18.67 1.86
CA THR A 55 -7.87 18.14 2.59
C THR A 55 -7.85 16.61 2.60
N PRO A 56 -8.48 15.97 3.59
CA PRO A 56 -8.59 14.50 3.62
C PRO A 56 -9.29 13.89 2.40
N GLY A 57 -10.17 14.66 1.73
CA GLY A 57 -10.91 14.18 0.55
C GLY A 57 -10.05 14.02 -0.71
N GLU A 58 -8.84 14.59 -0.72
CA GLU A 58 -7.87 14.47 -1.82
C GLU A 58 -6.90 13.29 -1.61
N VAL A 59 -7.09 12.52 -0.53
CA VAL A 59 -6.32 11.31 -0.25
C VAL A 59 -6.99 10.11 -0.92
N GLU A 60 -6.20 9.31 -1.62
CA GLU A 60 -6.70 8.12 -2.30
C GLU A 60 -6.42 6.87 -1.46
N LEU A 61 -7.43 6.02 -1.29
CA LEU A 61 -7.32 4.70 -0.67
C LEU A 61 -7.77 3.64 -1.67
N PHE A 62 -6.90 2.67 -1.94
CA PHE A 62 -7.24 1.55 -2.81
C PHE A 62 -6.61 0.24 -2.34
N ILE A 63 -7.17 -0.85 -2.85
CA ILE A 63 -6.69 -2.21 -2.59
C ILE A 63 -5.93 -2.71 -3.81
N SER A 64 -4.72 -3.21 -3.58
CA SER A 64 -3.89 -3.84 -4.61
C SER A 64 -3.65 -5.30 -4.27
N HIS A 65 -3.65 -6.15 -5.28
CA HIS A 65 -3.52 -7.59 -5.09
C HIS A 65 -2.15 -8.12 -5.51
N THR A 66 -1.65 -9.09 -4.76
CA THR A 66 -0.50 -9.93 -5.09
C THR A 66 -0.70 -11.34 -4.54
N ALA A 67 0.10 -12.31 -4.96
CA ALA A 67 0.03 -13.65 -4.38
C ALA A 67 0.28 -13.59 -2.85
N PRO A 68 -0.50 -14.29 -2.00
CA PRO A 68 -0.28 -14.30 -0.55
C PRO A 68 1.16 -14.59 -0.12
N SER A 69 1.85 -15.47 -0.85
CA SER A 69 3.26 -15.83 -0.64
C SER A 69 4.24 -14.66 -0.80
N ASN A 70 3.85 -13.61 -1.53
CA ASN A 70 4.67 -12.41 -1.71
C ASN A 70 4.66 -11.51 -0.46
N ILE A 71 3.66 -11.63 0.41
CA ILE A 71 3.49 -10.76 1.58
C ILE A 71 4.42 -11.15 2.74
N GLN A 72 4.87 -12.41 2.78
CA GLN A 72 5.64 -12.95 3.89
C GLN A 72 6.92 -13.63 3.39
N LEU A 73 8.05 -13.34 4.04
CA LEU A 73 9.30 -14.06 3.83
C LEU A 73 9.20 -15.48 4.39
N PRO A 74 10.05 -16.42 3.95
CA PRO A 74 10.10 -17.78 4.52
C PRO A 74 10.29 -17.80 6.05
N THR A 75 10.90 -16.75 6.62
CA THR A 75 11.08 -16.59 8.07
C THR A 75 9.81 -16.21 8.84
N GLY A 76 8.66 -16.07 8.18
CA GLY A 76 7.41 -15.60 8.79
C GLY A 76 7.30 -14.07 8.94
N LYS A 77 8.34 -13.31 8.59
CA LYS A 77 8.33 -11.84 8.67
C LYS A 77 7.64 -11.26 7.43
N ARG A 78 7.01 -10.08 7.57
CA ARG A 78 6.47 -9.35 6.41
C ARG A 78 7.57 -9.01 5.42
N ASN A 79 7.31 -9.26 4.14
CA ASN A 79 8.15 -8.84 3.04
C ASN A 79 7.82 -7.39 2.67
N TRP A 80 8.33 -6.45 3.47
CA TRP A 80 8.06 -5.01 3.26
C TRP A 80 8.53 -4.49 1.90
N ALA A 81 9.61 -5.05 1.36
CA ALA A 81 10.07 -4.70 0.01
C ALA A 81 8.97 -5.00 -1.02
N LYS A 82 8.40 -6.20 -1.00
CA LYS A 82 7.36 -6.60 -1.94
C LYS A 82 6.03 -5.88 -1.71
N ILE A 83 5.66 -5.64 -0.45
CA ILE A 83 4.47 -4.85 -0.11
C ILE A 83 4.59 -3.42 -0.66
N ASN A 84 5.76 -2.79 -0.49
CA ASN A 84 6.01 -1.45 -1.01
C ASN A 84 6.09 -1.43 -2.54
N GLU A 85 6.68 -2.45 -3.17
CA GLU A 85 6.69 -2.60 -4.63
C GLU A 85 5.27 -2.66 -5.20
N VAL A 86 4.38 -3.48 -4.59
CA VAL A 86 2.97 -3.57 -4.98
C VAL A 86 2.29 -2.20 -4.87
N ALA A 87 2.49 -1.51 -3.74
CA ALA A 87 1.92 -0.20 -3.50
C ALA A 87 2.40 0.85 -4.53
N VAL A 88 3.72 0.96 -4.75
CA VAL A 88 4.29 1.90 -5.73
C VAL A 88 3.73 1.62 -7.11
N ARG A 89 3.74 0.36 -7.56
CA ARG A 89 3.21 -0.02 -8.88
C ARG A 89 1.74 0.38 -9.05
N SER A 90 0.92 0.17 -8.02
CA SER A 90 -0.49 0.55 -8.06
C SER A 90 -0.71 2.05 -8.10
N ILE A 91 0.06 2.83 -7.32
CA ILE A 91 -0.05 4.29 -7.35
C ILE A 91 0.45 4.83 -8.70
N THR A 92 1.58 4.33 -9.21
CA THR A 92 2.12 4.73 -10.51
C THR A 92 1.10 4.47 -11.62
N LYS A 93 0.48 3.28 -11.64
CA LYS A 93 -0.57 2.98 -12.62
C LYS A 93 -1.76 3.95 -12.51
N GLN A 94 -2.22 4.25 -11.30
CA GLN A 94 -3.30 5.22 -11.08
C GLN A 94 -2.93 6.61 -11.61
N LEU A 95 -1.70 7.07 -11.36
CA LEU A 95 -1.21 8.36 -11.86
C LEU A 95 -1.06 8.38 -13.40
N GLU A 96 -0.70 7.25 -14.02
CA GLU A 96 -0.68 7.09 -15.48
C GLU A 96 -2.10 7.19 -16.06
N ASP A 97 -3.02 6.42 -15.50
CA ASP A 97 -4.41 6.32 -15.97
C ASP A 97 -5.14 7.68 -15.87
N ASN A 98 -4.78 8.52 -14.88
CA ASN A 98 -5.36 9.86 -14.68
C ASN A 98 -4.56 11.00 -15.33
N GLY A 99 -3.47 10.70 -16.06
CA GLY A 99 -2.62 11.70 -16.73
C GLY A 99 -1.81 12.59 -15.79
N SER A 100 -1.67 12.21 -14.52
CA SER A 100 -0.91 12.95 -13.50
C SER A 100 0.60 12.67 -13.55
N LEU A 101 1.04 11.64 -14.29
CA LEU A 101 2.46 11.46 -14.59
C LEU A 101 2.89 12.40 -15.71
N ILE A 102 3.65 13.42 -15.32
CA ILE A 102 4.35 14.31 -16.25
C ILE A 102 5.66 13.62 -16.69
N PRO A 103 5.96 13.55 -18.01
CA PRO A 103 7.17 12.95 -18.57
C PRO A 103 8.49 13.50 -18.03
#